data_AF-A0A957G1U8-F1
#
_entry.id   AF-A0A957G1U8-F1
#
_cell.length_a   1.000
_cell.length_b   1.000
_cell.length_c   1.000
_cell.angle_alpha   90.00
_cell.angle_beta   90.00
_cell.angle_gamma   90.00
#
_symmetry.space_group_name_H-M   'P 1'
#
loop_
_entity.id
_entity.type
_entity.pdbx_description
1 polymer ?
#
loop_
_entity_poly.entity_id
_entity_poly.type
_entity_poly.pdbx_seq_one_letter_code
_entity_poly.pdbx_strand_id
1 'polypeptide(L)'
;EEPWGTAFNMTVLALKMSGHSNGVSQLHGQVSREMWQKVWNVSSPDEVPISAITNGVHVPTWISPEYDELFRKYLGPNWLQQQDDPALWTRLGEIPDNVLWDTHIKLKQKLLHRMRERARIRWVDGRNDTTQVLTNGTLLDPDALTIGFARRFATYKRATLVFRDLERLRRLMLDVHRPLQFIFAGKAHPADDPGKHLIQAIYNLAKHHQLGGRIAFIEDYDMHMGRYLKAGVDVWLNNPRRPREASGTSGMKAAINGVPNMSILDGWWVEGYNGANGWAIGNNALLDNTEAQDEADANSIYQLLEDEVIPLYYDRDRDDTPRGWVDIMRESIRSVAPQFGMRRMLKEYTEQLYIPALTEE
;
A
#
# COMPACT_ATOMS: atom_id res chain seq x y z
N GLU A 1 -28.53 -21.82 -7.49
CA GLU A 1 -29.80 -21.12 -7.30
C GLU A 1 -29.75 -20.46 -5.95
N GLU A 2 -30.05 -19.16 -5.89
CA GLU A 2 -30.17 -18.46 -4.62
C GLU A 2 -31.56 -18.75 -4.02
N PRO A 3 -31.78 -18.54 -2.71
CA PRO A 3 -33.06 -18.82 -2.06
C PRO A 3 -34.28 -18.12 -2.69
N TRP A 4 -34.07 -17.09 -3.52
CA TRP A 4 -35.11 -16.32 -4.21
C TRP A 4 -35.20 -16.61 -5.72
N GLY A 5 -34.63 -17.73 -6.19
CA GLY A 5 -34.75 -18.20 -7.57
C GLY A 5 -33.48 -18.06 -8.41
N THR A 6 -33.64 -18.15 -9.72
CA THR A 6 -32.56 -18.00 -10.70
C THR A 6 -32.08 -16.55 -10.70
N ALA A 7 -30.92 -16.32 -10.08
CA ALA A 7 -30.29 -15.00 -10.03
C ALA A 7 -29.75 -14.61 -11.42
N PHE A 8 -30.18 -13.45 -11.90
CA PHE A 8 -29.65 -12.87 -13.13
C PHE A 8 -28.22 -12.34 -12.89
N ASN A 9 -27.26 -12.81 -13.67
CA ASN A 9 -25.86 -12.42 -13.50
C ASN A 9 -25.59 -11.07 -14.20
N MET A 10 -25.58 -9.99 -13.41
CA MET A 10 -25.32 -8.63 -13.90
C MET A 10 -23.95 -8.47 -14.58
N THR A 11 -22.94 -9.24 -14.15
CA THR A 11 -21.61 -9.20 -14.78
C THR A 11 -21.66 -9.79 -16.18
N VAL A 12 -22.35 -10.92 -16.36
CA VAL A 12 -22.52 -11.51 -17.70
C VAL A 12 -23.28 -10.57 -18.63
N LEU A 13 -24.33 -9.90 -18.14
CA LEU A 13 -25.03 -8.87 -18.91
C LEU A 13 -24.07 -7.75 -19.32
N ALA A 14 -23.31 -7.18 -18.38
CA ALA A 14 -22.37 -6.11 -18.67
C ALA A 14 -21.31 -6.53 -19.70
N LEU A 15 -20.71 -7.72 -19.54
CA LEU A 15 -19.71 -8.27 -20.45
C LEU A 15 -20.26 -8.51 -21.86
N LYS A 16 -21.52 -8.96 -21.99
CA LYS A 16 -22.16 -9.20 -23.30
C LYS A 16 -22.65 -7.92 -23.98
N MET A 17 -22.90 -6.85 -23.22
CA MET A 17 -23.45 -5.58 -23.71
C MET A 17 -22.39 -4.47 -23.84
N SER A 18 -21.12 -4.75 -23.56
CA SER A 18 -20.02 -3.79 -23.68
C SER A 18 -19.18 -4.09 -24.93
N GLY A 19 -18.76 -3.05 -25.65
CA GLY A 19 -17.83 -3.22 -26.79
C GLY A 19 -16.44 -3.68 -26.36
N HIS A 20 -15.98 -3.23 -25.19
CA HIS A 20 -14.72 -3.69 -24.58
C HIS A 20 -14.88 -3.91 -23.07
N SER A 21 -14.02 -4.75 -22.50
CA SER A 21 -13.94 -5.05 -21.08
C SER A 21 -12.48 -5.16 -20.65
N ASN A 22 -12.14 -4.71 -19.44
CA ASN A 22 -10.77 -4.74 -18.96
C ASN A 22 -10.64 -5.12 -17.47
N GLY A 23 -9.54 -5.80 -17.14
CA GLY A 23 -9.04 -5.92 -15.78
C GLY A 23 -8.26 -4.68 -15.32
N VAL A 24 -8.08 -4.54 -14.00
CA VAL A 24 -7.46 -3.35 -13.36
C VAL A 24 -5.99 -3.54 -12.95
N SER A 25 -5.42 -4.67 -13.31
CA SER A 25 -3.99 -5.02 -13.30
C SER A 25 -3.78 -6.17 -14.29
N GLN A 26 -2.53 -6.47 -14.66
CA GLN A 26 -2.20 -7.56 -15.56
C GLN A 26 -2.66 -8.92 -15.00
N LEU A 27 -2.34 -9.20 -13.73
CA LEU A 27 -2.78 -10.44 -13.08
C LEU A 27 -4.31 -10.53 -12.99
N HIS A 28 -5.00 -9.42 -12.69
CA HIS A 28 -6.46 -9.42 -12.66
C HIS A 28 -7.08 -9.65 -14.04
N GLY A 29 -6.46 -9.15 -15.12
CA GLY A 29 -6.88 -9.47 -16.49
C GLY A 29 -6.78 -10.96 -16.78
N GLN A 30 -5.67 -11.60 -16.39
CA GLN A 30 -5.51 -13.05 -16.51
C GLN A 30 -6.59 -13.81 -15.73
N VAL A 31 -6.76 -13.51 -14.43
CA VAL A 31 -7.77 -14.16 -13.58
C VAL A 31 -9.19 -13.95 -14.12
N SER A 32 -9.47 -12.78 -14.68
CA SER A 32 -10.78 -12.48 -15.28
C SER A 32 -11.04 -13.33 -16.52
N ARG A 33 -10.04 -13.49 -17.40
CA ARG A 33 -10.15 -14.33 -18.60
C ARG A 33 -10.37 -15.80 -18.23
N GLU A 34 -9.65 -16.31 -17.25
CA GLU A 34 -9.83 -17.67 -16.72
C GLU A 34 -11.25 -17.85 -16.13
N MET A 35 -11.72 -16.89 -15.32
CA MET A 35 -13.03 -16.94 -14.69
C MET A 35 -14.19 -16.98 -15.69
N TRP A 36 -14.07 -16.21 -16.77
CA TRP A 36 -15.16 -16.02 -17.72
C TRP A 36 -15.04 -16.82 -19.02
N GLN A 37 -14.04 -17.70 -19.16
CA GLN A 37 -13.86 -18.56 -20.33
C GLN A 37 -15.15 -19.24 -20.80
N LYS A 38 -15.94 -19.77 -19.86
CA LYS A 38 -17.22 -20.45 -20.15
C LYS A 38 -18.30 -19.52 -20.72
N VAL A 39 -18.25 -18.22 -20.44
CA VAL A 39 -19.22 -17.23 -20.96
C VAL A 39 -18.99 -16.96 -22.44
N TRP A 40 -17.76 -17.11 -22.93
CA TRP A 40 -17.42 -16.99 -24.35
C TRP A 40 -17.31 -18.32 -25.10
N ASN A 41 -17.37 -19.46 -24.39
CA ASN A 41 -17.30 -20.79 -24.99
C ASN A 41 -16.04 -21.00 -25.85
N VAL A 42 -14.90 -20.48 -25.37
CA VAL A 42 -13.58 -20.55 -26.03
C VAL A 42 -12.69 -21.59 -25.38
N SER A 43 -11.74 -22.13 -26.15
CA SER A 43 -10.88 -23.23 -25.69
C SER A 43 -9.69 -22.75 -24.86
N SER A 44 -9.22 -21.51 -25.09
CA SER A 44 -8.21 -20.85 -24.27
C SER A 44 -8.76 -19.61 -23.56
N PRO A 45 -8.38 -19.34 -22.28
CA PRO A 45 -8.63 -18.06 -21.64
C PRO A 45 -8.11 -16.86 -22.45
N ASP A 46 -7.05 -17.03 -23.25
CA ASP A 46 -6.49 -15.94 -24.05
C ASP A 46 -7.43 -15.41 -25.13
N GLU A 47 -8.44 -16.20 -25.53
CA GLU A 47 -9.46 -15.81 -26.50
C GLU A 47 -10.62 -15.03 -25.87
N VAL A 48 -10.66 -14.90 -24.53
CA VAL A 48 -11.69 -14.11 -23.84
C VAL A 48 -11.38 -12.63 -24.06
N PRO A 49 -12.32 -11.82 -24.59
CA PRO A 49 -12.09 -10.41 -24.97
C PRO A 49 -12.13 -9.48 -23.74
N ILE A 50 -11.27 -9.78 -22.77
CA ILE A 50 -11.01 -8.95 -21.59
C ILE A 50 -9.54 -8.57 -21.62
N SER A 51 -9.25 -7.29 -21.84
CA SER A 51 -7.90 -6.74 -21.78
C SER A 51 -7.49 -6.42 -20.34
N ALA A 52 -6.35 -5.75 -20.13
CA ALA A 52 -5.92 -5.27 -18.83
C ALA A 52 -5.36 -3.85 -18.95
N ILE A 53 -5.93 -2.92 -18.17
CA ILE A 53 -5.40 -1.57 -18.00
C ILE A 53 -5.15 -1.39 -16.52
N THR A 54 -3.87 -1.34 -16.15
CA THR A 54 -3.48 -1.23 -14.76
C THR A 54 -3.90 0.12 -14.19
N ASN A 55 -4.53 0.08 -13.00
CA ASN A 55 -4.90 1.29 -12.28
C ASN A 55 -3.70 2.24 -12.05
N GLY A 56 -3.99 3.54 -12.10
CA GLY A 56 -3.06 4.60 -11.72
C GLY A 56 -3.61 5.51 -10.62
N VAL A 57 -2.74 6.34 -10.06
CA VAL A 57 -3.09 7.32 -9.03
C VAL A 57 -2.92 8.74 -9.57
N HIS A 58 -3.81 9.64 -9.13
CA HIS A 58 -3.70 11.05 -9.48
C HIS A 58 -2.54 11.69 -8.69
N VAL A 59 -1.35 11.74 -9.31
CA VAL A 59 -0.09 12.18 -8.68
C VAL A 59 -0.25 13.54 -7.99
N PRO A 60 -0.83 14.60 -8.60
CA PRO A 60 -0.97 15.91 -7.94
C PRO A 60 -1.77 15.87 -6.62
N THR A 61 -2.71 14.94 -6.46
CA THR A 61 -3.48 14.80 -5.22
C THR A 61 -2.67 14.11 -4.12
N TRP A 62 -1.81 13.17 -4.47
CA TRP A 62 -1.17 12.26 -3.52
C TRP A 62 0.28 12.59 -3.22
N ILE A 63 0.96 13.33 -4.10
CA ILE A 63 2.29 13.85 -3.82
C ILE A 63 2.23 14.85 -2.67
N SER A 64 3.22 14.79 -1.78
CA SER A 64 3.39 15.79 -0.73
C SER A 64 3.94 17.10 -1.32
N PRO A 65 3.62 18.26 -0.71
CA PRO A 65 4.19 19.53 -1.13
C PRO A 65 5.72 19.55 -1.13
N GLU A 66 6.35 18.86 -0.18
CA GLU A 66 7.81 18.76 -0.08
C GLU A 66 8.43 18.00 -1.27
N TYR A 67 7.85 16.86 -1.64
CA TYR A 67 8.31 16.14 -2.83
C TYR A 67 7.98 16.90 -4.12
N ASP A 68 6.85 17.62 -4.20
CA ASP A 68 6.56 18.49 -5.35
C ASP A 68 7.61 19.59 -5.51
N GLU A 69 8.00 20.26 -4.41
CA GLU A 69 9.06 21.27 -4.40
C GLU A 69 10.41 20.66 -4.83
N LEU A 70 10.74 19.49 -4.28
CA LEU A 70 11.95 18.75 -4.63
C LEU A 70 12.00 18.40 -6.12
N PHE A 71 10.91 17.86 -6.65
CA PHE A 71 10.81 17.49 -8.07
C PHE A 71 10.84 18.73 -8.97
N ARG A 72 10.19 19.85 -8.61
CA ARG A 72 10.32 21.11 -9.37
C ARG A 72 11.77 21.58 -9.46
N LYS A 73 12.53 21.42 -8.39
CA LYS A 73 13.94 21.83 -8.33
C LYS A 73 14.85 20.94 -9.18
N TYR A 74 14.72 19.61 -9.06
CA TYR A 74 15.66 18.67 -9.69
C TYR A 74 15.17 18.07 -11.01
N LEU A 75 13.86 17.83 -11.17
CA LEU A 75 13.26 17.31 -12.41
C LEU A 75 12.76 18.44 -13.33
N GLY A 76 12.63 19.65 -12.79
CA GLY A 76 12.23 20.86 -13.52
C GLY A 76 10.77 21.26 -13.30
N PRO A 77 10.40 22.50 -13.67
CA PRO A 77 9.09 23.08 -13.34
C PRO A 77 7.90 22.36 -14.00
N ASN A 78 8.15 21.64 -15.10
CA ASN A 78 7.14 20.95 -15.90
C ASN A 78 7.12 19.42 -15.65
N TRP A 79 7.67 18.95 -14.54
CA TRP A 79 7.77 17.51 -14.25
C TRP A 79 6.39 16.82 -14.25
N LEU A 80 5.33 17.50 -13.81
CA LEU A 80 3.97 16.97 -13.79
C LEU A 80 3.41 16.66 -15.19
N GLN A 81 3.78 17.44 -16.20
CA GLN A 81 3.35 17.24 -17.59
C GLN A 81 4.03 16.04 -18.25
N GLN A 82 5.17 15.63 -17.69
CA GLN A 82 6.02 14.54 -18.16
C GLN A 82 6.08 13.38 -17.14
N GLN A 83 5.15 13.34 -16.18
CA GLN A 83 5.18 12.38 -15.07
C GLN A 83 5.13 10.90 -15.51
N ASP A 84 4.62 10.63 -16.72
CA ASP A 84 4.53 9.30 -17.33
C ASP A 84 5.69 8.98 -18.28
N ASP A 85 6.71 9.84 -18.35
CA ASP A 85 7.95 9.60 -19.10
C ASP A 85 9.05 9.03 -18.17
N PRO A 86 9.47 7.75 -18.34
CA PRO A 86 10.53 7.16 -17.54
C PRO A 86 11.86 7.93 -17.60
N ALA A 87 12.17 8.61 -18.71
CA ALA A 87 13.42 9.34 -18.88
C ALA A 87 13.54 10.50 -17.87
N LEU A 88 12.44 11.17 -17.55
CA LEU A 88 12.39 12.23 -16.53
C LEU A 88 12.89 11.72 -15.18
N TRP A 89 12.47 10.52 -14.79
CA TRP A 89 12.74 9.95 -13.46
C TRP A 89 14.17 9.45 -13.27
N THR A 90 14.96 9.35 -14.34
CA THR A 90 16.41 9.10 -14.23
C THR A 90 17.14 10.22 -13.49
N ARG A 91 16.61 11.45 -13.56
CA ARG A 91 17.15 12.64 -12.88
C ARG A 91 17.00 12.60 -11.36
N LEU A 92 16.28 11.63 -10.80
CA LEU A 92 16.27 11.40 -9.35
C LEU A 92 17.67 11.09 -8.79
N GLY A 93 18.60 10.63 -9.63
CA GLY A 93 20.01 10.46 -9.26
C GLY A 93 20.74 11.79 -9.01
N GLU A 94 20.21 12.93 -9.45
CA GLU A 94 20.76 14.26 -9.17
C GLU A 94 20.40 14.78 -7.77
N ILE A 95 19.44 14.13 -7.10
CA ILE A 95 19.01 14.50 -5.74
C ILE A 95 19.99 13.90 -4.74
N PRO A 96 20.68 14.73 -3.92
CA PRO A 96 21.55 14.22 -2.87
C PRO A 96 20.81 13.34 -1.87
N ASP A 97 21.46 12.26 -1.40
CA ASP A 97 20.83 11.27 -0.52
C ASP A 97 20.25 11.89 0.77
N ASN A 98 21.03 12.78 1.40
CA ASN A 98 20.62 13.47 2.61
C ASN A 98 19.39 14.36 2.39
N VAL A 99 19.26 14.99 1.21
CA VAL A 99 18.10 15.82 0.88
C VAL A 99 16.83 14.97 0.76
N LEU A 100 16.93 13.79 0.14
CA LEU A 100 15.80 12.86 0.03
C LEU A 100 15.40 12.34 1.41
N TRP A 101 16.39 11.97 2.22
CA TRP A 101 16.20 11.46 3.57
C TRP A 101 15.61 12.52 4.52
N ASP A 102 16.16 13.73 4.57
CA ASP A 102 15.65 14.84 5.37
C ASP A 102 14.21 15.19 5.02
N THR A 103 13.87 15.12 3.72
CA THR A 103 12.50 15.33 3.23
C THR A 103 11.56 14.28 3.81
N HIS A 104 11.96 13.01 3.80
CA HIS A 104 11.19 11.91 4.38
C HIS A 104 11.02 12.04 5.90
N ILE A 105 12.10 12.33 6.64
CA ILE A 105 12.05 12.56 8.09
C ILE A 105 11.10 13.71 8.43
N LYS A 106 11.12 14.81 7.67
CA LYS A 106 10.18 15.92 7.82
C LYS A 106 8.72 15.48 7.64
N LEU A 107 8.43 14.64 6.65
CA LEU A 107 7.08 14.12 6.42
C LEU A 107 6.62 13.17 7.53
N LYS A 108 7.53 12.33 8.04
CA LYS A 108 7.29 11.48 9.21
C LYS A 108 6.96 12.28 10.46
N GLN A 109 7.75 13.31 10.75
CA GLN A 109 7.48 14.22 11.86
C GLN A 109 6.13 14.93 11.70
N LYS A 110 5.78 15.36 10.48
CA LYS A 110 4.47 15.95 10.17
C LYS A 110 3.32 14.97 10.44
N LEU A 111 3.45 13.71 10.03
CA LEU A 111 2.45 12.67 10.32
C LEU A 111 2.24 12.52 11.84
N LEU A 112 3.32 12.29 12.60
CA LEU A 112 3.23 12.07 14.04
C LEU A 112 2.72 13.32 14.79
N HIS A 113 3.09 14.52 14.34
CA HIS A 113 2.54 15.76 14.87
C HIS A 113 1.03 15.85 14.62
N ARG A 114 0.56 15.56 13.40
CA ARG A 114 -0.87 15.57 13.07
C ARG A 114 -1.67 14.54 13.85
N MET A 115 -1.11 13.36 14.10
CA MET A 115 -1.74 12.34 14.94
C MET A 115 -1.89 12.82 16.39
N ARG A 116 -0.82 13.37 16.98
CA ARG A 116 -0.84 13.94 18.34
C ARG A 116 -1.82 15.10 18.47
N GLU A 117 -1.84 16.00 17.49
CA GLU A 117 -2.76 17.16 17.52
C GLU A 117 -4.22 16.72 17.36
N ARG A 118 -4.49 15.74 16.49
CA ARG A 118 -5.83 15.15 16.37
C ARG A 118 -6.28 14.50 17.68
N ALA A 119 -5.40 13.76 18.36
CA ALA A 119 -5.71 13.17 19.67
C ALA A 119 -6.00 14.25 20.72
N ARG A 120 -5.22 15.35 20.73
CA ARG A 120 -5.40 16.49 21.63
C ARG A 120 -6.75 17.19 21.42
N ILE A 121 -7.11 17.52 20.18
CA ILE A 121 -8.40 18.16 19.86
C ILE A 121 -9.57 17.27 20.29
N ARG A 122 -9.52 15.98 19.95
CA ARG A 122 -10.59 15.04 20.34
C ARG A 122 -10.71 14.86 21.86
N TRP A 123 -9.59 14.95 22.59
CA TRP A 123 -9.60 14.94 24.05
C TRP A 123 -10.28 16.18 24.64
N VAL A 124 -9.93 17.38 24.15
CA VAL A 124 -10.56 18.64 24.58
C VAL A 124 -12.06 18.65 24.29
N ASP A 125 -12.48 18.12 23.15
CA ASP A 125 -13.90 18.03 22.75
C ASP A 125 -14.68 16.93 23.50
N GLY A 126 -14.05 16.17 24.41
CA GLY A 126 -14.67 15.06 25.13
C GLY A 126 -15.02 13.86 24.25
N ARG A 127 -14.44 13.75 23.05
CA ARG A 127 -14.70 12.67 22.07
C ARG A 127 -13.77 11.46 22.23
N ASN A 128 -12.76 11.58 23.08
CA ASN A 128 -11.79 10.52 23.36
C ASN A 128 -11.71 10.22 24.85
N ASP A 129 -11.72 8.94 25.21
CA ASP A 129 -11.28 8.48 26.53
C ASP A 129 -9.74 8.34 26.61
N THR A 130 -9.22 8.05 27.81
CA THR A 130 -7.78 7.91 28.07
C THR A 130 -7.14 6.80 27.25
N THR A 131 -7.88 5.73 26.99
CA THR A 131 -7.45 4.58 26.22
C THR A 131 -7.37 4.94 24.74
N GLN A 132 -8.31 5.74 24.22
CA GLN A 132 -8.28 6.27 22.87
C GLN A 132 -7.11 7.23 22.67
N VAL A 133 -6.76 8.04 23.67
CA VAL A 133 -5.56 8.91 23.57
C VAL A 133 -4.28 8.08 23.43
N LEU A 134 -4.16 6.98 24.18
CA LEU A 134 -3.02 6.05 24.09
C LEU A 134 -2.92 5.42 22.69
N THR A 135 -4.02 4.83 22.21
CA THR A 135 -4.05 4.08 20.95
C THR A 135 -3.99 4.97 19.71
N ASN A 136 -4.20 6.28 19.82
CA ASN A 136 -4.04 7.24 18.70
C ASN A 136 -2.56 7.56 18.37
N GLY A 137 -1.61 6.87 19.00
CA GLY A 137 -0.18 6.99 18.68
C GLY A 137 0.51 8.16 19.38
N THR A 138 0.03 8.57 20.56
CA THR A 138 0.64 9.64 21.35
C THR A 138 2.01 9.26 21.92
N LEU A 139 2.29 7.95 22.05
CA LEU A 139 3.57 7.40 22.51
C LEU A 139 4.50 6.98 21.36
N LEU A 140 4.11 7.20 20.10
CA LEU A 140 4.97 6.87 18.97
C LEU A 140 6.23 7.74 18.96
N ASP A 141 7.31 7.12 18.53
CA ASP A 141 8.65 7.67 18.52
C ASP A 141 9.00 8.12 17.09
N PRO A 142 9.40 9.40 16.88
CA PRO A 142 9.80 9.89 15.57
C PRO A 142 11.01 9.18 14.96
N ASP A 143 11.88 8.60 15.79
CA ASP A 143 13.12 7.99 15.32
C ASP A 143 12.95 6.48 15.04
N ALA A 144 11.87 5.88 15.52
CA ALA A 144 11.57 4.45 15.34
C ALA A 144 11.01 4.13 13.95
N LEU A 145 11.50 3.06 13.31
CA LEU A 145 10.96 2.53 12.06
C LEU A 145 9.45 2.33 12.16
N THR A 146 8.70 3.00 11.27
CA THR A 146 7.24 3.08 11.29
C THR A 146 6.62 2.39 10.09
N ILE A 147 5.91 1.30 10.32
CA ILE A 147 5.19 0.56 9.28
C ILE A 147 3.74 1.00 9.23
N GLY A 148 3.29 1.44 8.05
CA GLY A 148 1.91 1.82 7.79
C GLY A 148 1.08 0.69 7.21
N PHE A 149 -0.14 0.51 7.73
CA PHE A 149 -1.16 -0.32 7.14
C PHE A 149 -2.49 0.43 7.13
N ALA A 150 -3.00 0.85 5.96
CA ALA A 150 -4.35 1.41 5.91
C ALA A 150 -5.22 0.94 4.76
N ARG A 151 -6.28 0.21 5.11
CA ARG A 151 -7.23 -0.40 4.17
C ARG A 151 -8.62 -0.55 4.80
N ARG A 152 -9.62 -0.86 3.98
CA ARG A 152 -10.87 -1.43 4.49
C ARG A 152 -10.54 -2.75 5.19
N PHE A 153 -11.01 -2.92 6.43
CA PHE A 153 -10.81 -4.15 7.18
C PHE A 153 -11.73 -5.23 6.61
N ALA A 154 -11.14 -6.13 5.83
CA ALA A 154 -11.76 -7.34 5.31
C ALA A 154 -10.81 -8.51 5.59
N THR A 155 -11.35 -9.70 5.82
CA THR A 155 -10.56 -10.88 6.25
C THR A 155 -9.43 -11.23 5.29
N TYR A 156 -9.66 -11.11 3.98
CA TYR A 156 -8.65 -11.39 2.97
C TYR A 156 -7.45 -10.41 2.98
N LYS A 157 -7.56 -9.23 3.60
CA LYS A 157 -6.44 -8.28 3.72
C LYS A 157 -5.45 -8.66 4.82
N ARG A 158 -5.82 -9.60 5.71
CA ARG A 158 -4.95 -10.17 6.76
C ARG A 158 -4.21 -9.16 7.62
N ALA A 159 -4.91 -8.11 8.08
CA ALA A 159 -4.33 -7.06 8.92
C ALA A 159 -3.66 -7.60 10.20
N THR A 160 -4.10 -8.76 10.71
CA THR A 160 -3.57 -9.40 11.92
C THR A 160 -2.42 -10.38 11.68
N LEU A 161 -2.00 -10.60 10.43
CA LEU A 161 -0.94 -11.57 10.10
C LEU A 161 0.37 -11.28 10.82
N VAL A 162 0.72 -9.99 10.94
CA VAL A 162 1.91 -9.52 11.64
C VAL A 162 1.87 -9.79 13.14
N PHE A 163 0.71 -10.14 13.70
CA PHE A 163 0.54 -10.44 15.13
C PHE A 163 0.50 -11.93 15.44
N ARG A 164 0.77 -12.81 14.46
CA ARG A 164 0.75 -14.26 14.70
C ARG A 164 1.81 -14.72 15.72
N ASP A 165 3.01 -14.13 15.70
CA ASP A 165 4.07 -14.37 16.68
C ASP A 165 4.32 -13.09 17.51
N LEU A 166 3.44 -12.85 18.49
CA LEU A 166 3.52 -11.67 19.33
C LEU A 166 4.84 -11.54 20.09
N GLU A 167 5.48 -12.66 20.46
CA GLU A 167 6.72 -12.61 21.23
C GLU A 167 7.91 -12.20 20.37
N ARG A 168 7.98 -12.71 19.13
CA ARG A 168 8.96 -12.23 18.14
C ARG A 168 8.72 -10.77 17.81
N LEU A 169 7.47 -10.38 17.54
CA LEU A 169 7.13 -8.98 17.28
C LEU A 169 7.51 -8.06 18.44
N ARG A 170 7.20 -8.46 19.68
CA ARG A 170 7.52 -7.69 20.89
C ARG A 170 9.01 -7.43 21.01
N ARG A 171 9.86 -8.41 20.68
CA ARG A 171 11.33 -8.22 20.67
C ARG A 171 11.77 -7.16 19.67
N LEU A 172 11.20 -7.16 18.46
CA LEU A 172 11.51 -6.16 17.43
C LEU A 172 11.01 -4.76 17.82
N MET A 173 9.81 -4.67 18.39
CA MET A 173 9.21 -3.39 18.77
C MET A 173 9.90 -2.72 19.95
N LEU A 174 10.46 -3.51 20.87
CA LEU A 174 11.11 -3.05 22.10
C LEU A 174 12.64 -3.08 22.04
N ASP A 175 13.25 -3.34 20.88
CA ASP A 175 14.68 -3.17 20.70
C ASP A 175 15.06 -1.72 21.02
N VAL A 176 16.02 -1.55 21.93
CA VAL A 176 16.43 -0.23 22.46
C VAL A 176 17.19 0.58 21.40
N HIS A 177 17.86 -0.09 20.47
CA HIS A 177 18.67 0.53 19.43
C HIS A 177 17.93 0.63 18.09
N ARG A 178 17.05 -0.33 17.81
CA ARG A 178 16.36 -0.48 16.52
C ARG A 178 14.85 -0.71 16.69
N PRO A 179 14.12 0.22 17.36
CA PRO A 179 12.72 0.01 17.69
C PRO A 179 11.81 -0.07 16.45
N LEU A 180 10.76 -0.86 16.52
CA LEU A 180 9.73 -0.96 15.48
C LEU A 180 8.38 -0.47 16.01
N GLN A 181 7.65 0.26 15.18
CA GLN A 181 6.27 0.67 15.47
C GLN A 181 5.33 0.55 14.27
N PHE A 182 4.04 0.45 14.55
CA PHE A 182 3.00 0.29 13.52
C PHE A 182 1.93 1.36 13.62
N ILE A 183 1.45 1.83 12.46
CA ILE A 183 0.27 2.67 12.35
C ILE A 183 -0.76 1.96 11.49
N PHE A 184 -1.85 1.53 12.12
CA PHE A 184 -3.01 0.98 11.46
C PHE A 184 -4.04 2.07 11.21
N ALA A 185 -4.75 2.02 10.08
CA ALA A 185 -5.88 2.89 9.83
C ALA A 185 -6.92 2.20 8.95
N GLY A 186 -8.19 2.52 9.13
CA GLY A 186 -9.23 1.98 8.27
C GLY A 186 -10.59 1.91 8.91
N LYS A 187 -11.54 1.37 8.14
CA LYS A 187 -12.93 1.18 8.54
C LYS A 187 -13.35 -0.24 8.17
N ALA A 188 -14.16 -0.86 9.03
CA ALA A 188 -14.92 -2.06 8.69
C ALA A 188 -16.29 -1.64 8.16
N HIS A 189 -16.89 -2.48 7.30
CA HIS A 189 -18.26 -2.24 6.88
C HIS A 189 -19.21 -2.50 8.07
N PRO A 190 -20.31 -1.75 8.25
CA PRO A 190 -21.23 -1.96 9.37
C PRO A 190 -21.82 -3.37 9.46
N ALA A 191 -21.88 -4.09 8.34
CA ALA A 191 -22.35 -5.50 8.27
C ALA A 191 -21.21 -6.54 8.21
N ASP A 192 -19.94 -6.14 8.32
CA ASP A 192 -18.77 -7.04 8.25
C ASP A 192 -18.22 -7.27 9.67
N ASP A 193 -18.89 -8.17 10.41
CA ASP A 193 -18.50 -8.51 11.78
C ASP A 193 -17.08 -9.09 11.89
N PRO A 194 -16.60 -9.96 10.97
CA PRO A 194 -15.20 -10.36 10.94
C PRO A 194 -14.24 -9.15 10.84
N GLY A 195 -14.54 -8.17 9.98
CA GLY A 195 -13.78 -6.94 9.87
C GLY A 195 -13.73 -6.13 11.17
N LYS A 196 -14.86 -6.06 11.91
CA LYS A 196 -14.92 -5.39 13.21
C LYS A 196 -14.09 -6.11 14.28
N HIS A 197 -14.14 -7.45 14.33
CA HIS A 197 -13.32 -8.24 15.25
C HIS A 197 -11.82 -8.03 14.99
N LEU A 198 -11.40 -7.89 13.73
CA LEU A 198 -10.01 -7.55 13.41
C LEU A 198 -9.60 -6.19 13.97
N ILE A 199 -10.45 -5.16 13.80
CA ILE A 199 -10.19 -3.84 14.38
C ILE A 199 -10.09 -3.93 15.90
N GLN A 200 -11.02 -4.66 16.54
CA GLN A 200 -11.03 -4.83 17.99
C GLN A 200 -9.76 -5.54 18.49
N ALA A 201 -9.30 -6.58 17.79
CA ALA A 201 -8.06 -7.28 18.13
C ALA A 201 -6.85 -6.35 18.07
N ILE A 202 -6.71 -5.55 17.00
CA ILE A 202 -5.62 -4.58 16.86
C ILE A 202 -5.72 -3.50 17.94
N TYR A 203 -6.93 -3.02 18.22
CA TYR A 203 -7.16 -2.02 19.26
C TYR A 203 -6.78 -2.55 20.65
N ASN A 204 -7.07 -3.81 20.95
CA ASN A 204 -6.66 -4.45 22.20
C ASN A 204 -5.13 -4.63 22.28
N LEU A 205 -4.47 -4.98 21.17
CA LEU A 205 -3.01 -5.03 21.10
C LEU A 205 -2.39 -3.65 21.32
N ALA A 206 -2.94 -2.59 20.72
CA ALA A 206 -2.46 -1.22 20.91
C ALA A 206 -2.55 -0.72 22.37
N LYS A 207 -3.47 -1.29 23.17
CA LYS A 207 -3.56 -1.01 24.61
C LYS A 207 -2.59 -1.82 25.45
N HIS A 208 -2.04 -2.90 24.91
CA HIS A 208 -1.30 -3.87 25.68
C HIS A 208 0.03 -3.26 26.14
N HIS A 209 0.18 -3.05 27.46
CA HIS A 209 1.32 -2.33 28.03
C HIS A 209 2.68 -2.96 27.65
N GLN A 210 2.74 -4.28 27.45
CA GLN A 210 3.95 -4.99 27.04
C GLN A 210 4.41 -4.67 25.61
N LEU A 211 3.61 -3.93 24.82
CA LEU A 211 4.00 -3.46 23.49
C LEU A 211 4.47 -2.00 23.49
N GLY A 212 4.61 -1.39 24.68
CA GLY A 212 5.31 -0.11 24.85
C GLY A 212 4.68 1.09 24.14
N GLY A 213 3.39 1.04 23.77
CA GLY A 213 2.74 2.10 23.00
C GLY A 213 3.21 2.21 21.54
N ARG A 214 3.84 1.16 21.01
CA ARG A 214 4.41 1.12 19.65
C ARG A 214 3.39 0.74 18.56
N ILE A 215 2.11 0.65 18.89
CA ILE A 215 1.02 0.42 17.92
C ILE A 215 0.03 1.57 18.05
N ALA A 216 -0.27 2.22 16.92
CA ALA A 216 -1.33 3.21 16.82
C ALA A 216 -2.44 2.74 15.88
N PHE A 217 -3.67 3.17 16.17
CA PHE A 217 -4.83 2.98 15.33
C PHE A 217 -5.49 4.33 15.03
N ILE A 218 -5.52 4.74 13.76
CA ILE A 218 -6.16 5.98 13.32
C ILE A 218 -7.61 5.68 12.95
N GLU A 219 -8.52 6.11 13.83
CA GLU A 219 -9.95 6.14 13.58
C GLU A 219 -10.34 7.23 12.58
N ASP A 220 -11.43 6.98 11.84
CA ASP A 220 -11.97 7.89 10.84
C ASP A 220 -10.96 8.34 9.79
N TYR A 221 -10.20 7.36 9.31
CA TYR A 221 -9.29 7.52 8.20
C TYR A 221 -10.01 8.01 6.94
N ASP A 222 -9.60 9.18 6.48
CA ASP A 222 -10.09 9.87 5.28
C ASP A 222 -8.94 10.16 4.31
N MET A 223 -9.22 10.85 3.21
CA MET A 223 -8.17 11.24 2.26
C MET A 223 -7.16 12.21 2.87
N HIS A 224 -7.57 13.10 3.77
CA HIS A 224 -6.69 14.10 4.38
C HIS A 224 -5.62 13.42 5.25
N MET A 225 -6.03 12.61 6.23
CA MET A 225 -5.11 11.79 7.04
C MET A 225 -4.36 10.78 6.17
N GLY A 226 -5.02 10.28 5.13
CA GLY A 226 -4.42 9.44 4.12
C GLY A 226 -3.22 10.05 3.42
N ARG A 227 -3.16 11.37 3.19
CA ARG A 227 -1.98 11.99 2.57
C ARG A 227 -0.78 11.99 3.51
N TYR A 228 -1.00 12.33 4.79
CA TYR A 228 0.06 12.27 5.80
C TYR A 228 0.59 10.85 5.99
N LEU A 229 -0.31 9.86 6.10
CA LEU A 229 0.08 8.48 6.35
C LEU A 229 0.90 7.91 5.19
N LYS A 230 0.50 8.17 3.94
CA LYS A 230 1.19 7.63 2.75
C LYS A 230 2.57 8.24 2.54
N ALA A 231 2.78 9.47 3.01
CA ALA A 231 4.03 10.20 2.82
C ALA A 231 4.96 10.13 4.03
N GLY A 232 4.45 9.75 5.22
CA GLY A 232 5.20 9.86 6.48
C GLY A 232 5.50 8.55 7.21
N VAL A 233 4.99 7.40 6.73
CA VAL A 233 5.46 6.09 7.24
C VAL A 233 6.71 5.68 6.49
N ASP A 234 7.55 4.84 7.10
CA ASP A 234 8.80 4.39 6.50
C ASP A 234 8.56 3.23 5.52
N VAL A 235 7.61 2.32 5.80
CA VAL A 235 7.24 1.20 4.92
C VAL A 235 5.73 1.08 4.80
N TRP A 236 5.25 0.83 3.58
CA TRP A 236 3.85 0.51 3.32
C TRP A 236 3.63 -1.00 3.27
N LEU A 237 2.94 -1.56 4.27
CA LEU A 237 2.66 -3.00 4.36
C LEU A 237 1.37 -3.38 3.61
N ASN A 238 1.45 -4.43 2.80
CA ASN A 238 0.28 -5.02 2.16
C ASN A 238 0.37 -6.54 2.00
N ASN A 239 -0.47 -7.28 2.71
CA ASN A 239 -0.40 -8.74 2.80
C ASN A 239 -1.74 -9.43 2.46
N PRO A 240 -2.37 -9.11 1.31
CA PRO A 240 -3.64 -9.71 0.93
C PRO A 240 -3.47 -11.20 0.64
N ARG A 241 -4.54 -11.97 0.79
CA ARG A 241 -4.61 -13.36 0.35
C ARG A 241 -4.58 -13.39 -1.18
N ARG A 242 -3.63 -14.09 -1.78
CA ARG A 242 -3.59 -14.32 -3.23
C ARG A 242 -4.74 -15.23 -3.68
N PRO A 243 -5.31 -15.03 -4.87
CA PRO A 243 -5.22 -13.87 -5.77
C PRO A 243 -6.42 -12.91 -5.56
N ARG A 244 -6.70 -12.50 -4.31
CA ARG A 244 -7.91 -11.73 -3.97
C ARG A 244 -7.70 -10.22 -4.06
N GLU A 245 -6.49 -9.76 -4.36
CA GLU A 245 -6.22 -8.36 -4.69
C GLU A 245 -6.29 -8.12 -6.21
N ALA A 246 -7.31 -7.43 -6.68
CA ALA A 246 -7.38 -7.07 -8.11
C ALA A 246 -6.26 -6.10 -8.54
N SER A 247 -5.85 -5.17 -7.68
CA SER A 247 -4.79 -4.20 -7.99
C SER A 247 -4.21 -3.66 -6.67
N GLY A 248 -4.69 -2.52 -6.17
CA GLY A 248 -4.35 -2.00 -4.85
C GLY A 248 -3.59 -0.67 -4.89
N THR A 249 -4.28 0.43 -5.20
CA THR A 249 -3.67 1.76 -5.43
C THR A 249 -3.05 2.45 -4.20
N SER A 250 -3.18 1.88 -3.01
CA SER A 250 -2.60 2.49 -1.79
C SER A 250 -1.08 2.48 -1.80
N GLY A 251 -0.46 1.39 -2.29
CA GLY A 251 0.99 1.27 -2.40
C GLY A 251 1.59 2.21 -3.43
N MET A 252 0.89 2.44 -4.55
CA MET A 252 1.27 3.41 -5.56
C MET A 252 1.35 4.84 -4.99
N LYS A 253 0.41 5.21 -4.10
CA LYS A 253 0.38 6.53 -3.44
C LYS A 253 1.54 6.71 -2.45
N ALA A 254 1.97 5.63 -1.81
CA ALA A 254 3.09 5.63 -0.89
C ALA A 254 4.41 5.75 -1.66
N ALA A 255 4.59 4.93 -2.70
CA ALA A 255 5.80 4.88 -3.51
C ALA A 255 6.15 6.22 -4.18
N ILE A 256 5.17 6.97 -4.70
CA ILE A 256 5.44 8.30 -5.29
C ILE A 256 5.95 9.33 -4.26
N ASN A 257 5.79 9.07 -2.96
CA ASN A 257 6.35 9.86 -1.87
C ASN A 257 7.62 9.20 -1.29
N GLY A 258 8.27 8.29 -2.03
CA GLY A 258 9.48 7.63 -1.58
C GLY A 258 9.30 6.62 -0.46
N VAL A 259 8.07 6.15 -0.19
CA VAL A 259 7.80 5.12 0.82
C VAL A 259 7.81 3.75 0.15
N PRO A 260 8.81 2.88 0.44
CA PRO A 260 8.87 1.55 -0.14
C PRO A 260 7.71 0.66 0.30
N ASN A 261 7.36 -0.30 -0.55
CA ASN A 261 6.31 -1.28 -0.25
C ASN A 261 6.95 -2.57 0.27
N MET A 262 6.35 -3.16 1.30
CA MET A 262 6.57 -4.55 1.69
C MET A 262 5.25 -5.28 1.46
N SER A 263 5.16 -6.04 0.37
CA SER A 263 3.88 -6.58 -0.08
C SER A 263 3.99 -8.00 -0.60
N ILE A 264 2.91 -8.76 -0.44
CA ILE A 264 2.72 -10.01 -1.18
C ILE A 264 2.57 -9.68 -2.66
N LEU A 265 3.13 -10.53 -3.52
CA LEU A 265 3.03 -10.44 -4.98
C LEU A 265 1.61 -10.82 -5.45
N ASP A 266 0.70 -9.87 -5.26
CA ASP A 266 -0.68 -9.90 -5.72
C ASP A 266 -1.07 -8.52 -6.29
N GLY A 267 -2.12 -8.50 -7.11
CA GLY A 267 -2.62 -7.28 -7.74
C GLY A 267 -1.53 -6.51 -8.49
N TRP A 268 -1.40 -5.20 -8.19
CA TRP A 268 -0.44 -4.33 -8.89
C TRP A 268 1.03 -4.63 -8.57
N TRP A 269 1.30 -5.26 -7.43
CA TRP A 269 2.68 -5.45 -6.98
C TRP A 269 3.42 -6.49 -7.82
N VAL A 270 2.69 -7.41 -8.46
CA VAL A 270 3.25 -8.41 -9.39
C VAL A 270 3.97 -7.75 -10.58
N GLU A 271 3.38 -6.70 -11.14
CA GLU A 271 3.93 -5.95 -12.27
C GLU A 271 4.73 -4.72 -11.85
N GLY A 272 4.63 -4.31 -10.58
CA GLY A 272 5.33 -3.15 -10.03
C GLY A 272 6.64 -3.48 -9.32
N TYR A 273 6.81 -4.69 -8.77
CA TYR A 273 8.01 -5.10 -8.04
C TYR A 273 9.16 -5.42 -8.99
N ASN A 274 10.34 -4.85 -8.74
CA ASN A 274 11.54 -5.09 -9.55
C ASN A 274 12.74 -5.65 -8.77
N GLY A 275 12.56 -5.99 -7.48
CA GLY A 275 13.64 -6.48 -6.62
C GLY A 275 14.47 -5.39 -5.93
N ALA A 276 14.32 -4.12 -6.31
CA ALA A 276 15.08 -3.00 -5.74
C ALA A 276 14.20 -1.87 -5.19
N ASN A 277 12.88 -1.94 -5.40
CA ASN A 277 11.92 -0.88 -5.04
C ASN A 277 11.06 -1.16 -3.80
N GLY A 278 11.44 -2.18 -3.02
CA GLY A 278 10.73 -2.64 -1.83
C GLY A 278 11.00 -4.12 -1.57
N TRP A 279 10.05 -4.81 -0.94
CA TRP A 279 10.18 -6.22 -0.58
C TRP A 279 8.94 -7.02 -0.98
N ALA A 280 9.19 -8.27 -1.41
CA ALA A 280 8.17 -9.25 -1.70
C ALA A 280 8.01 -10.23 -0.52
N ILE A 281 6.80 -10.35 0.02
CA ILE A 281 6.49 -11.32 1.07
C ILE A 281 6.16 -12.68 0.44
N GLY A 282 6.80 -13.73 0.95
CA GLY A 282 6.61 -15.12 0.51
C GLY A 282 7.41 -15.46 -0.75
N ASN A 283 7.24 -16.70 -1.23
CA ASN A 283 7.99 -17.26 -2.36
C ASN A 283 7.13 -17.50 -3.61
N ASN A 284 6.01 -16.79 -3.74
CA ASN A 284 5.02 -17.00 -4.81
C ASN A 284 4.34 -18.38 -4.86
N ALA A 285 4.62 -19.31 -3.95
CA ALA A 285 3.90 -20.57 -3.88
C ALA A 285 2.47 -20.38 -3.32
N LEU A 286 1.53 -21.19 -3.81
CA LEU A 286 0.21 -21.35 -3.22
C LEU A 286 0.19 -22.71 -2.51
N LEU A 287 0.02 -22.68 -1.18
CA LEU A 287 -0.17 -23.89 -0.40
C LEU A 287 -1.66 -24.24 -0.35
N ASP A 288 -1.97 -25.54 -0.39
CA ASP A 288 -3.36 -26.04 -0.34
C ASP A 288 -4.05 -25.70 0.99
N ASN A 289 -3.26 -25.56 2.07
CA ASN A 289 -3.76 -25.18 3.39
C ASN A 289 -3.60 -23.68 3.63
N THR A 290 -4.74 -23.01 3.83
CA THR A 290 -4.83 -21.57 4.13
C THR A 290 -4.06 -21.18 5.40
N GLU A 291 -4.06 -22.04 6.42
CA GLU A 291 -3.37 -21.78 7.69
C GLU A 291 -1.86 -21.92 7.54
N ALA A 292 -1.41 -22.96 6.83
CA ALA A 292 0.02 -23.13 6.51
C ALA A 292 0.55 -21.96 5.65
N GLN A 293 -0.27 -21.45 4.72
CA GLN A 293 0.08 -20.25 3.96
C GLN A 293 0.21 -19.02 4.85
N ASP A 294 -0.69 -18.84 5.82
CA ASP A 294 -0.58 -17.71 6.75
C ASP A 294 0.64 -17.80 7.66
N GLU A 295 1.00 -19.00 8.10
CA GLU A 295 2.23 -19.23 8.87
C GLU A 295 3.48 -18.94 8.03
N ALA A 296 3.53 -19.43 6.79
CA ALA A 296 4.63 -19.16 5.87
C ALA A 296 4.76 -17.67 5.54
N ASP A 297 3.65 -16.99 5.23
CA ASP A 297 3.64 -15.55 4.92
C ASP A 297 4.03 -14.72 6.16
N ALA A 298 3.56 -15.08 7.35
CA ALA A 298 3.95 -14.41 8.59
C ALA A 298 5.45 -14.59 8.88
N ASN A 299 5.98 -15.80 8.74
CA ASN A 299 7.41 -16.07 8.90
C ASN A 299 8.26 -15.28 7.91
N SER A 300 7.82 -15.18 6.65
CA SER A 300 8.49 -14.35 5.64
C SER A 300 8.49 -12.87 6.02
N ILE A 301 7.39 -12.33 6.57
CA ILE A 301 7.38 -10.95 7.08
C ILE A 301 8.45 -10.76 8.15
N TYR A 302 8.53 -11.67 9.13
CA TYR A 302 9.53 -11.51 10.19
C TYR A 302 10.96 -11.64 9.70
N GLN A 303 11.24 -12.57 8.77
CA GLN A 303 12.57 -12.70 8.15
C GLN A 303 12.96 -11.41 7.42
N LEU A 304 12.07 -10.87 6.58
CA LEU A 304 12.31 -9.59 5.91
C LEU A 304 12.57 -8.46 6.91
N LEU A 305 11.79 -8.40 7.99
CA LEU A 305 11.99 -7.38 9.03
C LEU A 305 13.35 -7.51 9.72
N GLU A 306 13.72 -8.72 10.12
CA GLU A 306 14.93 -9.00 10.90
C GLU A 306 16.21 -8.92 10.08
N ASP A 307 16.20 -9.47 8.86
CA ASP A 307 17.39 -9.67 8.05
C ASP A 307 17.66 -8.49 7.11
N GLU A 308 16.62 -7.77 6.69
CA GLU A 308 16.73 -6.72 5.65
C GLU A 308 16.22 -5.36 6.12
N VAL A 309 14.93 -5.24 6.44
CA VAL A 309 14.26 -3.93 6.62
C VAL A 309 14.79 -3.18 7.84
N ILE A 310 14.81 -3.82 9.02
CA ILE A 310 15.29 -3.16 10.26
C ILE A 310 16.78 -2.84 10.15
N PRO A 311 17.68 -3.78 9.79
CA PRO A 311 19.10 -3.47 9.63
C PRO A 311 19.34 -2.30 8.66
N LEU A 312 18.71 -2.30 7.50
CA LEU A 312 18.92 -1.29 6.47
C LEU A 312 18.44 0.11 6.90
N TYR A 313 17.34 0.20 7.62
CA TYR A 313 16.80 1.48 8.11
C TYR A 313 17.73 2.15 9.14
N TYR A 314 18.37 1.33 9.98
CA TYR A 314 19.22 1.79 11.08
C TYR A 314 20.72 1.81 10.74
N ASP A 315 21.12 1.31 9.56
CA ASP A 315 22.47 1.46 9.04
C ASP A 315 22.67 2.88 8.50
N ARG A 316 23.08 3.78 9.40
CA ARG A 316 23.26 5.21 9.12
C ARG A 316 24.74 5.57 9.07
N ASP A 317 25.09 6.43 8.13
CA ASP A 317 26.44 6.96 8.01
C ASP A 317 26.72 8.12 8.98
N ARG A 318 27.86 8.80 8.81
CA ARG A 318 28.27 9.92 9.69
C ARG A 318 27.38 11.15 9.56
N ASP A 319 26.62 11.26 8.47
CA ASP A 319 25.67 12.34 8.20
C ASP A 319 24.24 11.94 8.58
N ASP A 320 24.08 10.87 9.39
CA ASP A 320 22.79 10.30 9.83
C ASP A 320 21.88 9.86 8.66
N THR A 321 22.47 9.51 7.51
CA THR A 321 21.74 9.13 6.30
C THR A 321 21.88 7.62 6.02
N PRO A 322 20.77 6.86 5.94
CA PRO A 322 20.79 5.45 5.57
C PRO A 322 20.82 5.30 4.05
N ARG A 323 22.01 5.32 3.45
CA ARG A 323 22.16 5.37 1.98
C ARG A 323 21.50 4.21 1.25
N GLY A 324 21.65 2.98 1.76
CA GLY A 324 21.00 1.82 1.17
C GLY A 324 19.46 1.90 1.22
N TRP A 325 18.90 2.52 2.26
CA TRP A 325 17.46 2.80 2.34
C TRP A 325 17.03 3.85 1.31
N VAL A 326 17.80 4.94 1.19
CA VAL A 326 17.57 6.02 0.21
C VAL A 326 17.59 5.49 -1.21
N ASP A 327 18.44 4.51 -1.53
CA ASP A 327 18.44 3.85 -2.83
C ASP A 327 17.12 3.13 -3.12
N ILE A 328 16.57 2.41 -2.15
CA ILE A 328 15.24 1.77 -2.29
C ILE A 328 14.16 2.83 -2.45
N MET A 329 14.20 3.92 -1.67
CA MET A 329 13.23 5.02 -1.80
C MET A 329 13.27 5.63 -3.22
N ARG A 330 14.47 5.91 -3.72
CA ARG A 330 14.70 6.45 -5.06
C ARG A 330 14.18 5.50 -6.12
N GLU A 331 14.47 4.21 -6.00
CA GLU A 331 13.99 3.20 -6.93
C GLU A 331 12.46 3.07 -6.88
N SER A 332 11.86 3.16 -5.69
CA SER A 332 10.41 3.15 -5.49
C SER A 332 9.73 4.26 -6.27
N ILE A 333 10.26 5.49 -6.20
CA ILE A 333 9.73 6.61 -6.98
C ILE A 333 9.98 6.36 -8.47
N ARG A 334 11.21 6.01 -8.85
CA ARG A 334 11.65 5.88 -10.24
C ARG A 334 10.85 4.84 -11.03
N SER A 335 10.60 3.67 -10.43
CA SER A 335 9.88 2.59 -11.10
C SER A 335 8.38 2.80 -11.05
N VAL A 336 7.83 3.37 -9.96
CA VAL A 336 6.37 3.42 -9.76
C VAL A 336 5.74 4.66 -10.36
N ALA A 337 6.37 5.83 -10.27
CA ALA A 337 5.75 7.08 -10.69
C ALA A 337 5.36 7.13 -12.18
N PRO A 338 6.19 6.72 -13.15
CA PRO A 338 5.81 6.75 -14.57
C PRO A 338 4.78 5.66 -14.91
N GLN A 339 4.90 4.47 -14.31
CA GLN A 339 4.05 3.34 -14.64
C GLN A 339 2.68 3.45 -13.97
N PHE A 340 2.57 3.94 -12.74
CA PHE A 340 1.30 3.90 -11.97
C PHE A 340 0.65 5.27 -11.79
N GLY A 341 0.93 6.21 -12.69
CA GLY A 341 0.24 7.50 -12.79
C GLY A 341 -1.10 7.39 -13.52
N MET A 342 -2.12 8.12 -13.04
CA MET A 342 -3.44 8.19 -13.69
C MET A 342 -3.35 8.76 -15.12
N ARG A 343 -2.35 9.59 -15.42
CA ARG A 343 -2.11 10.11 -16.78
C ARG A 343 -1.84 8.99 -17.78
N ARG A 344 -0.95 8.06 -17.43
CA ARG A 344 -0.65 6.84 -18.21
C ARG A 344 -1.90 5.99 -18.39
N MET A 345 -2.59 5.70 -17.28
CA MET A 345 -3.84 4.93 -17.28
C MET A 345 -4.88 5.53 -18.23
N LEU A 346 -5.11 6.85 -18.17
CA LEU A 346 -6.09 7.52 -19.04
C LEU A 346 -5.69 7.47 -20.52
N LYS A 347 -4.39 7.63 -20.85
CA LYS A 347 -3.90 7.44 -22.23
C LYS A 347 -4.22 6.05 -22.74
N GLU A 348 -3.93 5.01 -21.95
CA GLU A 348 -4.24 3.62 -22.33
C GLU A 348 -5.75 3.39 -22.49
N TYR A 349 -6.59 3.90 -21.60
CA TYR A 349 -8.05 3.83 -21.77
C TYR A 349 -8.50 4.48 -23.08
N THR A 350 -7.98 5.67 -23.39
CA THR A 350 -8.29 6.39 -24.62
C THR A 350 -7.83 5.63 -25.86
N GLU A 351 -6.58 5.18 -25.89
CA GLU A 351 -5.95 4.55 -27.07
C GLU A 351 -6.42 3.12 -27.30
N GLN A 352 -6.65 2.35 -26.24
CA GLN A 352 -6.93 0.92 -26.34
C GLN A 352 -8.42 0.57 -26.31
N LEU A 353 -9.27 1.42 -25.72
CA LEU A 353 -10.70 1.14 -25.60
C LEU A 353 -11.56 2.18 -26.31
N TYR A 354 -11.38 3.47 -26.03
CA TYR A 354 -12.33 4.49 -26.50
C TYR A 354 -12.15 4.86 -27.97
N ILE A 355 -10.91 5.03 -28.46
CA ILE A 355 -10.67 5.30 -29.88
C ILE A 355 -11.10 4.10 -30.75
N PRO A 356 -10.70 2.83 -30.44
CA PRO A 356 -11.17 1.68 -31.18
C PRO A 356 -12.70 1.59 -31.26
N ALA A 357 -13.39 1.76 -30.13
CA ALA A 357 -14.85 1.74 -30.09
C ALA A 357 -15.53 2.84 -30.94
N LEU A 358 -14.85 3.96 -31.18
CA LEU A 358 -15.35 5.02 -32.08
C LEU A 358 -15.10 4.72 -33.57
N THR A 359 -14.14 3.84 -33.88
CA THR A 359 -13.72 3.55 -35.25
C THR A 359 -14.21 2.20 -35.79
N GLU A 360 -14.79 1.35 -34.93
CA GLU A 360 -15.35 0.04 -35.29
C GLU A 360 -16.81 0.10 -35.79
N GLU A 361 -17.35 1.30 -36.09
CA GLU A 361 -18.55 1.50 -36.91
C GLU A 361 -18.22 1.48 -38.41
#